data_AF-A0A1F6V8A7-F1
#
_entry.id   AF-A0A1F6V8A7-F1
#
_cell.length_a   1.000
_cell.length_b   1.000
_cell.length_c   1.000
_cell.angle_alpha   90.00
_cell.angle_beta   90.00
_cell.angle_gamma   90.00
#
_symmetry.space_group_name_H-M   'P 1'
#
loop_
_entity.id
_entity.type
_entity.pdbx_description
1 polymer ?
#
loop_
_entity_poly.entity_id
_entity_poly.type
_entity_poly.pdbx_seq_one_letter_code
_entity_poly.pdbx_strand_id
1 'polypeptide(L)' 'MNALATKRIDNQIKALVSSAVFDVFNDPDYGLNLSAKAKKRLSTPSNKKNKTLSLNQIKRKYL' A
#
# COMPACT_ATOMS: atom_id res chain seq x y z
N MET A 1 -24.16 23.50 18.69
CA MET A 1 -23.84 22.23 18.00
C MET A 1 -23.93 22.49 16.50
N ASN A 2 -22.82 22.43 15.77
CA ASN A 2 -22.82 22.71 14.33
C ASN A 2 -23.31 21.47 13.58
N ALA A 3 -24.53 21.51 13.07
CA ALA A 3 -25.03 20.49 12.17
C ALA A 3 -24.22 20.58 10.86
N LEU A 4 -23.36 19.58 10.62
CA LEU A 4 -22.73 19.37 9.33
C LEU A 4 -23.86 19.16 8.32
N ALA A 5 -24.18 20.18 7.55
CA ALA A 5 -25.14 20.09 6.47
C ALA A 5 -24.67 18.97 5.53
N THR A 6 -25.35 17.82 5.57
CA THR A 6 -25.13 16.72 4.63
C THR A 6 -25.45 17.23 3.23
N LYS A 7 -24.41 17.66 2.50
CA LYS A 7 -24.53 17.91 1.06
C LYS A 7 -25.03 16.62 0.42
N ARG A 8 -26.21 16.69 -0.23
CA ARG A 8 -26.71 15.59 -1.05
C ARG A 8 -25.74 15.38 -2.21
N ILE A 9 -24.98 14.29 -2.13
CA ILE A 9 -24.17 13.80 -3.23
C ILE A 9 -25.12 13.22 -4.27
N ASP A 10 -24.88 13.53 -5.54
CA ASP A 10 -25.65 12.96 -6.64
C ASP A 10 -25.56 11.42 -6.62
N ASN A 11 -26.69 10.76 -6.89
CA ASN A 11 -26.78 9.31 -6.94
C ASN A 11 -25.82 8.71 -7.97
N GLN A 12 -25.56 9.42 -9.07
CA GLN A 12 -24.58 8.97 -10.07
C GLN A 12 -23.16 8.96 -9.51
N ILE A 13 -22.78 10.02 -8.79
CA ILE A 13 -21.46 10.11 -8.12
C ILE A 13 -21.34 9.02 -7.05
N LYS A 14 -22.41 8.77 -6.29
CA LYS A 14 -22.45 7.72 -5.27
C LYS A 14 -22.26 6.33 -5.87
N ALA A 15 -22.94 6.04 -6.98
CA ALA A 15 -22.78 4.78 -7.71
C ALA A 15 -21.35 4.62 -8.24
N LEU A 16 -20.79 5.67 -8.86
CA LEU A 16 -19.41 5.67 -9.36
C LEU A 16 -18.39 5.38 -8.25
N VAL A 17 -18.49 6.07 -7.11
CA VAL A 17 -17.60 5.86 -5.97
C VAL A 17 -17.76 4.45 -5.40
N SER A 18 -19.00 3.96 -5.25
CA SER A 18 -19.25 2.63 -4.71
C SER A 18 -18.66 1.54 -5.60
N SER A 19 -18.82 1.65 -6.92
CA SER A 19 -18.21 0.70 -7.87
C SER A 19 -16.69 0.75 -7.82
N ALA A 20 -16.08 1.94 -7.85
CA ALA A 20 -14.63 2.06 -7.79
C ALA A 20 -14.04 1.47 -6.49
N VAL A 21 -14.72 1.67 -5.36
CA VAL A 21 -14.33 1.05 -4.08
C VAL A 21 -14.50 -0.47 -4.15
N PHE A 22 -15.62 -0.96 -4.67
CA PHE A 22 -15.86 -2.40 -4.82
C PHE A 22 -14.80 -3.07 -5.69
N ASP A 23 -14.48 -2.49 -6.85
CA ASP A 23 -13.48 -3.03 -7.77
C ASP A 23 -12.10 -3.14 -7.10
N VAL A 24 -11.72 -2.10 -6.34
CA VAL A 24 -10.47 -2.06 -5.58
C VAL A 24 -10.44 -3.10 -4.46
N PHE A 25 -11.53 -3.27 -3.71
CA PHE A 25 -11.58 -4.25 -2.61
C PHE A 25 -11.61 -5.70 -3.10
N ASN A 26 -12.10 -5.95 -4.32
CA ASN A 26 -12.15 -7.28 -4.91
C ASN A 26 -10.96 -7.59 -5.81
N ASP A 27 -10.07 -6.63 -6.05
CA ASP A 27 -8.81 -6.88 -6.75
C ASP A 27 -7.90 -7.75 -5.83
N PRO A 28 -7.62 -9.01 -6.21
CA PRO A 28 -6.78 -9.90 -5.41
C PRO A 28 -5.33 -9.38 -5.27
N ASP A 29 -4.92 -8.48 -6.17
CA ASP A 29 -3.61 -7.85 -6.19
C ASP A 29 -3.60 -6.45 -5.56
N TYR A 30 -4.73 -6.02 -4.96
CA TYR A 30 -4.80 -4.72 -4.31
C TYR A 30 -3.78 -4.62 -3.17
N GLY A 31 -2.96 -3.58 -3.23
CA GLY A 31 -1.87 -3.37 -2.26
C GLY A 31 -0.64 -4.28 -2.46
N LEU A 32 -0.68 -5.25 -3.38
CA LEU A 32 0.48 -6.09 -3.72
C LEU A 32 1.45 -5.40 -4.69
N ASN A 33 0.99 -4.31 -5.33
CA ASN A 33 1.81 -3.49 -6.20
C ASN A 33 2.93 -2.80 -5.42
N LEU A 34 4.17 -3.23 -5.67
CA LEU A 34 5.36 -2.59 -5.12
C LEU A 34 5.45 -1.13 -5.57
N SER A 35 5.71 -0.22 -4.62
CA SER A 35 6.03 1.18 -4.94
C SER A 35 7.23 1.25 -5.91
N ALA A 36 7.28 2.28 -6.76
CA ALA A 36 8.41 2.50 -7.67
C ALA A 36 9.76 2.51 -6.94
N LYS A 37 9.78 3.04 -5.70
CA LYS A 37 10.95 3.02 -4.82
C LYS A 37 11.35 1.59 -4.39
N ALA A 38 10.36 0.75 -4.06
CA ALA A 38 10.62 -0.65 -3.72
C ALA A 38 11.09 -1.46 -4.93
N LYS A 39 10.47 -1.26 -6.10
CA LYS A 39 10.91 -1.86 -7.37
C LYS A 39 12.37 -1.50 -7.68
N LYS A 40 12.74 -0.21 -7.55
CA LYS A 40 14.12 0.28 -7.74
C LYS A 40 15.13 -0.36 -6.78
N ARG A 41 14.76 -0.59 -5.52
CA ARG A 41 15.61 -1.27 -4.51
C ARG A 41 15.78 -2.76 -4.79
N LEU A 42 14.77 -3.42 -5.36
CA LEU A 42 14.85 -4.82 -5.76
C LEU A 42 15.65 -5.00 -7.05
N SER A 43 15.52 -4.08 -8.00
CA SER A 43 16.21 -4.14 -9.28
C SER A 43 17.69 -3.72 -9.21
N THR A 44 18.12 -3.05 -8.14
CA THR A 44 19.54 -2.75 -7.95
C THR A 44 20.32 -4.05 -7.75
N PRO A 45 21.31 -4.37 -8.63
CA PRO A 45 22.14 -5.55 -8.46
C PRO A 45 22.76 -5.56 -7.07
N SER A 46 22.77 -6.71 -6.42
CA SER A 46 23.41 -6.96 -5.12
C SER A 46 24.95 -6.88 -5.20
N ASN A 47 25.50 -5.88 -5.91
CA ASN A 47 26.93 -5.69 -6.13
C ASN A 47 27.64 -5.00 -4.96
N LYS A 48 26.95 -4.76 -3.84
CA LYS A 48 27.62 -4.45 -2.58
C LYS A 48 27.66 -5.72 -1.77
N LYS A 49 28.83 -6.01 -1.19
CA LYS A 49 29.11 -7.01 -0.17
C LYS A 49 28.07 -6.93 0.94
N ASN A 50 26.86 -7.44 0.70
CA ASN A 50 25.79 -7.48 1.65
C ASN A 50 26.28 -8.45 2.71
N LYS A 51 26.78 -7.90 3.82
CA LYS A 51 27.21 -8.70 4.97
C LYS A 51 26.04 -9.64 5.28
N THR A 52 26.27 -10.93 5.11
CA THR A 52 25.34 -11.95 5.55
C THR A 52 25.29 -11.84 7.07
N LEU A 53 24.22 -11.23 7.58
CA LEU A 53 23.97 -11.14 9.00
C LEU A 53 23.29 -12.45 9.43
N SER A 54 23.78 -13.05 10.51
CA SER A 54 23.11 -14.21 11.07
C SER A 54 21.77 -13.79 11.67
N LEU A 55 20.83 -14.74 11.76
CA LEU A 55 19.54 -14.51 12.41
C LEU A 55 19.71 -13.93 13.83
N ASN A 56 20.72 -14.39 14.58
CA ASN A 56 21.03 -13.88 15.93
C ASN A 56 21.49 -12.42 15.95
N GLN A 57 22.15 -11.96 14.89
CA GLN A 57 22.52 -10.54 14.75
C GLN A 57 21.32 -9.68 14.39
N ILE A 58 20.38 -10.21 13.61
CA ILE A 58 19.13 -9.52 13.26
C ILE A 58 18.25 -9.36 14.50
N LYS A 59 18.04 -10.46 15.26
CA LYS A 59 17.24 -10.46 16.48
C LYS A 59 17.73 -9.39 17.45
N ARG A 60 19.02 -9.37 17.79
CA ARG A 60 19.62 -8.38 18.71
C ARG A 60 19.44 -6.92 18.31
N LYS A 61 19.18 -6.62 17.03
CA LYS A 61 19.09 -5.25 16.53
C LYS A 61 17.66 -4.72 16.43
N TYR A 62 16.68 -5.60 16.24
CA TYR A 62 15.32 -5.21 15.85
C TYR A 62 14.21 -5.83 16.71
N LEU A 63 14.54 -6.82 17.55
CA LEU A 63 13.64 -7.45 18.50
C LEU A 63 14.22 -7.28 19.91
#